data_AF-A0A9X9S534-F1
#
_entry.id   AF-A0A9X9S534-F1
#
_cell.length_a   1.000
_cell.length_b   1.000
_cell.length_c   1.000
_cell.angle_alpha   90.00
_cell.angle_beta   90.00
_cell.angle_gamma   90.00
#
_symmetry.space_group_name_H-M   'P 1'
#
loop_
_entity.id
_entity.type
_entity.pdbx_description
1 polymer ?
#
loop_
_entity_poly.entity_id
_entity_poly.type
_entity_poly.pdbx_seq_one_letter_code
_entity_poly.pdbx_strand_id
1 'polypeptide(L)'
;MEIKRVLKNIDVLLKYGLIAILLLSFLIHIFVFIINWEAFIFGIRLAGPPAGLYLFLEAIGAGSLAFLLIKYRQYTTAVFALAVLYFGYLFLDSAVTIQTLTDKLYSPVLLMVFIISFGFLIFHALISRFCADDDRPTMIESAIHSICTKIMTQETEEDKIIIGTLLVIVIFIAVIIILPLTIAFIFSLMELF
;
A
#
# COMPACT_ATOMS: atom_id res chain seq x y z
N MET A 1 -24.26 -4.66 23.32
CA MET A 1 -22.81 -4.71 23.67
C MET A 1 -22.04 -5.70 22.80
N GLU A 2 -22.60 -6.86 22.47
CA GLU A 2 -21.91 -7.90 21.69
C GLU A 2 -21.65 -7.53 20.21
N ILE A 3 -22.61 -6.88 19.53
CA ILE A 3 -22.46 -6.51 18.11
C ILE A 3 -21.26 -5.58 17.88
N LYS A 4 -21.04 -4.58 18.75
CA LYS A 4 -19.88 -3.68 18.64
C LYS A 4 -18.55 -4.43 18.78
N ARG A 5 -18.49 -5.45 19.65
CA ARG A 5 -17.31 -6.31 19.81
C ARG A 5 -17.05 -7.16 18.57
N VAL A 6 -18.10 -7.73 17.98
CA VAL A 6 -18.00 -8.51 16.74
C VAL A 6 -17.49 -7.63 15.60
N LEU A 7 -18.06 -6.44 15.42
CA LEU A 7 -17.63 -5.49 14.39
C LEU A 7 -16.15 -5.12 14.54
N LYS A 8 -15.68 -4.81 15.75
CA LYS A 8 -14.26 -4.53 16.00
C LYS A 8 -13.35 -5.72 15.68
N ASN A 9 -13.75 -6.94 16.03
CA ASN A 9 -12.96 -8.12 15.69
C ASN A 9 -12.86 -8.31 14.16
N ILE A 10 -13.94 -8.04 13.43
CA ILE A 10 -13.93 -8.06 11.96
C ILE A 10 -13.02 -6.96 11.42
N ASP A 11 -13.08 -5.73 11.94
CA ASP A 11 -12.19 -4.64 11.53
C ASP A 11 -10.71 -5.00 11.68
N VAL A 12 -10.36 -5.60 12.82
CA VAL A 12 -9.01 -6.10 13.10
C VAL A 12 -8.63 -7.21 12.12
N LEU A 13 -9.53 -8.15 11.85
CA LEU A 13 -9.28 -9.22 10.86
C LEU A 13 -9.02 -8.65 9.46
N LEU A 14 -9.81 -7.66 9.01
CA LEU A 14 -9.63 -7.00 7.71
C LEU A 14 -8.32 -6.23 7.64
N LYS A 15 -7.94 -5.53 8.73
CA LYS A 15 -6.63 -4.88 8.85
C LYS A 15 -5.49 -5.87 8.63
N TYR A 16 -5.50 -7.01 9.32
CA TYR A 16 -4.46 -8.04 9.14
C TYR A 16 -4.53 -8.72 7.77
N GLY A 17 -5.72 -8.86 7.19
CA GLY A 17 -5.90 -9.28 5.81
C GLY A 17 -5.19 -8.34 4.82
N LEU A 18 -5.36 -7.02 4.99
CA LEU A 18 -4.68 -6.03 4.15
C LEU A 18 -3.16 -6.08 4.33
N ILE A 19 -2.68 -6.21 5.58
CA ILE A 19 -1.25 -6.36 5.86
C ILE A 19 -0.70 -7.58 5.12
N ALA A 20 -1.41 -8.72 5.13
CA ALA A 20 -0.98 -9.92 4.41
C ALA A 20 -0.89 -9.69 2.89
N ILE A 21 -1.87 -8.99 2.30
CA ILE A 21 -1.86 -8.64 0.87
C ILE A 21 -0.69 -7.70 0.54
N LEU A 22 -0.43 -6.69 1.37
CA LEU A 22 0.69 -5.76 1.19
C LEU A 22 2.04 -6.49 1.32
N LEU A 23 2.20 -7.40 2.29
CA LEU A 23 3.41 -8.20 2.43
C LEU A 23 3.60 -9.15 1.24
N LEU A 24 2.52 -9.77 0.74
CA LEU A 24 2.59 -10.58 -0.47
C LEU A 24 3.00 -9.74 -1.69
N SER A 25 2.43 -8.54 -1.84
CA SER A 25 2.84 -7.57 -2.86
C SER A 25 4.31 -7.23 -2.73
N PHE A 26 4.80 -6.90 -1.53
CA PHE A 26 6.22 -6.64 -1.27
C PHE A 26 7.11 -7.80 -1.74
N LEU A 27 6.75 -9.04 -1.37
CA LEU A 27 7.51 -10.23 -1.76
C LEU A 27 7.52 -10.44 -3.27
N ILE A 28 6.39 -10.23 -3.95
CA ILE A 28 6.31 -10.35 -5.42
C ILE A 28 7.24 -9.34 -6.08
N HIS A 29 7.19 -8.06 -5.70
CA HIS A 29 8.02 -7.03 -6.34
C HIS A 29 9.51 -7.21 -6.03
N ILE A 30 9.88 -7.61 -4.79
CA ILE A 30 11.27 -7.98 -4.44
C ILE A 30 11.73 -9.18 -5.28
N PHE A 31 10.88 -10.20 -5.42
CA PHE A 31 11.22 -11.40 -6.20
C PHE A 31 11.47 -11.06 -7.68
N VAL A 32 10.57 -10.27 -8.28
CA VAL A 32 10.74 -9.79 -9.66
C VAL A 32 11.99 -8.90 -9.75
N PHE A 33 12.22 -7.99 -8.80
CA PHE A 33 13.41 -7.15 -8.75
C PHE A 33 14.73 -7.95 -8.76
N ILE A 34 14.80 -9.08 -8.06
CA ILE A 34 16.01 -9.91 -7.99
C ILE A 34 16.22 -10.73 -9.27
N ILE A 35 15.13 -11.27 -9.85
CA ILE A 35 15.22 -12.27 -10.92
C ILE A 35 15.10 -11.64 -12.30
N ASN A 36 14.29 -10.59 -12.44
CA ASN A 36 13.94 -9.99 -13.71
C ASN A 36 13.97 -8.46 -13.65
N TRP A 37 15.00 -7.87 -14.26
CA TRP A 37 15.12 -6.42 -14.45
C TRP A 37 14.35 -5.92 -15.67
N GLU A 38 13.11 -6.34 -15.78
CA GLU A 38 12.15 -5.85 -16.77
C GLU A 38 10.81 -5.58 -16.10
N ALA A 39 10.29 -4.39 -16.34
CA ALA A 39 8.99 -3.95 -15.85
C ALA A 39 8.30 -3.13 -16.93
N PHE A 40 7.01 -2.88 -16.75
CA PHE A 40 6.26 -1.96 -17.59
C PHE A 40 5.75 -0.82 -16.72
N ILE A 41 5.81 0.40 -17.26
CA ILE A 41 5.16 1.57 -16.67
C ILE A 41 4.24 2.14 -17.74
N PHE A 42 2.93 2.09 -17.50
CA PHE A 42 1.88 2.58 -18.39
C PHE A 42 2.08 2.12 -19.84
N GLY A 43 2.38 0.83 -20.04
CA GLY A 43 2.62 0.22 -21.36
C GLY A 43 4.03 0.42 -21.92
N ILE A 44 4.84 1.29 -21.31
CA ILE A 44 6.23 1.52 -21.71
C ILE A 44 7.11 0.47 -21.04
N ARG A 45 7.81 -0.34 -21.85
CA ARG A 45 8.77 -1.32 -21.35
C ARG A 45 9.98 -0.61 -20.77
N LEU A 46 10.27 -0.87 -19.50
CA LEU A 46 11.53 -0.52 -18.86
C LEU A 46 12.43 -1.76 -18.78
N ALA A 47 13.72 -1.56 -18.98
CA ALA A 47 14.73 -2.59 -18.83
C ALA A 47 15.95 -2.06 -18.08
N GLY A 48 16.67 -2.95 -17.39
CA GLY A 48 17.92 -2.62 -16.72
C GLY A 48 17.71 -1.80 -15.43
N PRO A 49 18.64 -0.90 -15.07
CA PRO A 49 18.58 -0.15 -13.81
C PRO A 49 17.28 0.64 -13.58
N PRO A 50 16.66 1.30 -14.58
CA PRO A 50 15.37 1.97 -14.40
C PRO A 50 14.24 1.03 -13.99
N ALA A 51 14.17 -0.17 -14.58
CA ALA A 51 13.17 -1.18 -14.20
C ALA A 51 13.43 -1.71 -12.79
N GLY A 52 14.70 -1.97 -12.47
CA GLY A 52 15.10 -2.36 -11.12
C GLY A 52 14.70 -1.31 -10.07
N LEU A 53 14.97 -0.03 -10.35
CA LEU A 53 14.54 1.06 -9.46
C LEU A 53 13.02 1.04 -9.31
N TYR A 54 12.25 0.99 -10.41
CA TYR A 54 10.80 0.96 -10.37
C TYR A 54 10.24 -0.17 -9.48
N LEU A 55 10.68 -1.41 -9.70
CA LEU A 55 10.25 -2.57 -8.90
C LEU A 55 10.64 -2.45 -7.43
N PHE A 56 11.81 -1.87 -7.16
CA PHE A 56 12.25 -1.60 -5.79
C PHE A 56 11.37 -0.55 -5.10
N LEU A 57 10.92 0.47 -5.83
CA LEU A 57 10.00 1.48 -5.32
C LEU A 57 8.62 0.88 -5.00
N GLU A 58 8.09 0.03 -5.87
CA GLU A 58 6.83 -0.69 -5.63
C GLU A 58 6.93 -1.60 -4.40
N ALA A 59 8.03 -2.35 -4.28
CA ALA A 59 8.33 -3.14 -3.09
C ALA A 59 8.32 -2.25 -1.84
N ILE A 60 9.16 -1.20 -1.78
CA ILE A 60 9.22 -0.31 -0.62
C ILE A 60 7.84 0.30 -0.32
N GLY A 61 7.07 0.69 -1.34
CA GLY A 61 5.70 1.18 -1.18
C GLY A 61 4.82 0.19 -0.42
N ALA A 62 4.75 -1.06 -0.87
CA ALA A 62 3.98 -2.10 -0.19
C ALA A 62 4.49 -2.41 1.22
N GLY A 63 5.81 -2.57 1.38
CA GLY A 63 6.44 -2.91 2.65
C GLY A 63 6.28 -1.79 3.69
N SER A 64 6.45 -0.54 3.29
CA SER A 64 6.25 0.62 4.16
C SER A 64 4.80 0.74 4.61
N LEU A 65 3.82 0.56 3.72
CA LEU A 65 2.40 0.57 4.09
C LEU A 65 2.04 -0.56 5.07
N ALA A 66 2.56 -1.76 4.84
CA ALA A 66 2.38 -2.87 5.77
C ALA A 66 2.96 -2.55 7.16
N PHE A 67 4.19 -2.02 7.20
CA PHE A 67 4.84 -1.60 8.42
C PHE A 67 4.07 -0.49 9.15
N LEU A 68 3.58 0.53 8.42
CA LEU A 68 2.79 1.61 8.99
C LEU A 68 1.48 1.10 9.62
N LEU A 69 0.80 0.14 8.99
CA LEU A 69 -0.40 -0.49 9.57
C LEU A 69 -0.10 -1.26 10.85
N ILE A 70 1.06 -1.92 10.94
CA ILE A 70 1.48 -2.66 12.14
C ILE A 70 1.85 -1.69 13.26
N LYS A 71 2.70 -0.69 12.96
CA LYS A 71 3.30 0.20 13.97
C LYS A 71 2.36 1.32 14.43
N TYR A 72 1.64 1.97 13.53
CA TYR A 72 0.87 3.18 13.86
C TYR A 72 -0.64 2.96 13.83
N ARG A 73 -1.18 2.53 14.99
CA ARG A 73 -2.63 2.31 15.15
C ARG A 73 -3.46 3.58 14.95
N GLN A 74 -2.96 4.74 15.38
CA GLN A 74 -3.71 6.00 15.34
C GLN A 74 -3.95 6.51 13.91
N TYR A 75 -3.07 6.18 12.96
CA TYR A 75 -3.17 6.64 11.58
C TYR A 75 -3.79 5.60 10.64
N THR A 76 -4.44 4.56 11.19
CA THR A 76 -4.96 3.41 10.43
C THR A 76 -5.84 3.84 9.24
N THR A 77 -6.73 4.83 9.40
CA THR A 77 -7.57 5.32 8.29
C THR A 77 -6.77 5.98 7.17
N ALA A 78 -5.78 6.80 7.51
CA ALA A 78 -4.90 7.43 6.52
C ALA A 78 -4.06 6.37 5.78
N VAL A 79 -3.53 5.38 6.50
CA VAL A 79 -2.75 4.30 5.87
C VAL A 79 -3.64 3.40 5.00
N PHE A 80 -4.91 3.15 5.38
CA PHE A 80 -5.87 2.47 4.51
C PHE A 80 -6.13 3.26 3.22
N ALA A 81 -6.30 4.58 3.30
CA ALA A 81 -6.46 5.41 2.11
C ALA A 81 -5.22 5.37 1.21
N LEU A 82 -4.02 5.40 1.78
CA LEU A 82 -2.77 5.23 1.02
C LEU A 82 -2.67 3.85 0.38
N ALA A 83 -3.11 2.78 1.05
CA ALA A 83 -3.14 1.44 0.47
C ALA A 83 -4.11 1.34 -0.72
N VAL A 84 -5.27 2.00 -0.63
CA VAL A 84 -6.22 2.10 -1.77
C VAL A 84 -5.57 2.84 -2.93
N LEU A 85 -4.88 3.94 -2.67
CA LEU A 85 -4.16 4.69 -3.72
C LEU A 85 -3.03 3.86 -4.34
N TYR A 86 -2.28 3.12 -3.52
CA TYR A 86 -1.22 2.22 -3.97
C TYR A 86 -1.76 1.12 -4.90
N PHE A 87 -2.79 0.38 -4.48
CA PHE A 87 -3.38 -0.66 -5.33
C PHE A 87 -4.15 -0.09 -6.52
N GLY A 88 -4.72 1.12 -6.38
CA GLY A 88 -5.35 1.84 -7.48
C GLY A 88 -4.33 2.23 -8.54
N TYR A 89 -3.16 2.72 -8.13
CA TYR A 89 -2.03 3.00 -9.03
C TYR A 89 -1.59 1.72 -9.77
N LEU A 90 -1.31 0.62 -9.06
CA LEU A 90 -0.92 -0.65 -9.69
C LEU A 90 -1.97 -1.18 -10.66
N PHE A 91 -3.26 -1.04 -10.31
CA PHE A 91 -4.36 -1.43 -11.18
C PHE A 91 -4.40 -0.59 -12.46
N LEU A 92 -4.26 0.73 -12.36
CA LEU A 92 -4.27 1.63 -13.52
C LEU A 92 -3.04 1.40 -14.42
N ASP A 93 -1.85 1.30 -13.82
CA ASP A 93 -0.62 1.00 -14.52
C ASP A 93 -0.72 -0.31 -15.31
N SER A 94 -1.23 -1.36 -14.65
CA SER A 94 -1.48 -2.65 -15.30
C SER A 94 -2.58 -2.58 -16.36
N ALA A 95 -3.66 -1.85 -16.14
CA ALA A 95 -4.73 -1.71 -17.12
C ALA A 95 -4.24 -1.05 -18.40
N VAL A 96 -3.50 0.07 -18.29
CA VAL A 96 -2.89 0.74 -19.45
C VAL A 96 -1.90 -0.19 -20.15
N THR A 97 -1.06 -0.89 -19.39
CA THR A 97 -0.10 -1.85 -19.95
C THR A 97 -0.79 -2.98 -20.71
N ILE A 98 -1.85 -3.57 -20.13
CA ILE A 98 -2.60 -4.67 -20.75
C ILE A 98 -3.30 -4.20 -22.02
N GLN A 99 -3.92 -3.02 -22.01
CA GLN A 99 -4.57 -2.45 -23.20
C GLN A 99 -3.56 -2.13 -24.31
N THR A 100 -2.35 -1.71 -23.94
CA THR A 100 -1.29 -1.39 -24.90
C THR A 100 -0.70 -2.66 -25.54
N LEU A 101 -0.55 -3.74 -24.77
CA LEU A 101 0.11 -4.97 -25.20
C LEU A 101 -0.85 -6.06 -25.70
N THR A 102 -2.14 -5.96 -25.37
CA THR A 102 -3.16 -6.99 -25.67
C THR A 102 -4.54 -6.35 -25.91
N ASP A 103 -5.46 -7.08 -26.55
CA ASP A 103 -6.86 -6.63 -26.72
C ASP A 103 -7.72 -6.76 -25.44
N LYS A 104 -7.11 -6.98 -24.28
CA LYS A 104 -7.83 -7.08 -23.00
C LYS A 104 -7.90 -5.71 -22.33
N LEU A 105 -8.95 -5.50 -21.53
CA LEU A 105 -9.18 -4.20 -20.88
C LEU A 105 -8.39 -4.02 -19.56
N TYR A 106 -8.21 -5.07 -18.75
CA TYR A 106 -7.58 -4.97 -17.43
C TYR A 106 -7.18 -6.33 -16.85
N SER A 107 -6.40 -6.32 -15.76
CA SER A 107 -6.07 -7.50 -14.95
C SER A 107 -7.16 -7.76 -13.90
N PRO A 108 -7.89 -8.90 -13.95
CA PRO A 108 -8.91 -9.22 -12.95
C PRO A 108 -8.36 -9.32 -11.53
N VAL A 109 -7.11 -9.79 -11.38
CA VAL A 109 -6.47 -9.98 -10.07
C VAL A 109 -6.21 -8.63 -9.40
N LEU A 110 -5.63 -7.66 -10.13
CA LEU A 110 -5.35 -6.34 -9.56
C LEU A 110 -6.64 -5.55 -9.31
N LEU A 111 -7.65 -5.70 -10.17
CA LEU A 111 -8.99 -5.14 -9.90
C LEU A 111 -9.57 -5.69 -8.61
N MET A 112 -9.49 -7.01 -8.39
CA MET A 112 -10.00 -7.64 -7.17
C MET A 112 -9.28 -7.13 -5.93
N VAL A 113 -7.94 -7.02 -5.96
CA VAL A 113 -7.15 -6.48 -4.85
C VAL A 113 -7.50 -5.02 -4.57
N PHE A 114 -7.67 -4.21 -5.61
CA PHE A 114 -8.11 -2.82 -5.48
C PHE A 114 -9.49 -2.71 -4.83
N ILE A 115 -10.47 -3.49 -5.30
CA ILE A 115 -11.83 -3.52 -4.73
C ILE A 115 -11.81 -3.98 -3.27
N ILE A 116 -11.02 -5.01 -2.93
CA ILE A 116 -10.88 -5.48 -1.56
C ILE A 116 -10.31 -4.38 -0.66
N SER A 117 -9.24 -3.71 -1.09
CA SER A 117 -8.63 -2.61 -0.35
C SER A 117 -9.60 -1.45 -0.15
N PHE A 118 -10.36 -1.09 -1.19
CA PHE A 118 -11.38 -0.06 -1.13
C PHE A 118 -12.53 -0.43 -0.18
N GLY A 119 -12.99 -1.69 -0.23
CA GLY A 119 -13.99 -2.23 0.68
C GLY A 119 -13.54 -2.18 2.14
N PHE A 120 -12.27 -2.49 2.42
CA PHE A 120 -11.70 -2.37 3.77
C PHE A 120 -11.71 -0.93 4.27
N LEU A 121 -11.33 0.03 3.42
CA LEU A 121 -11.37 1.46 3.78
C LEU A 121 -12.80 1.89 4.15
N ILE A 122 -13.80 1.54 3.33
CA ILE A 122 -15.20 1.87 3.59
C ILE A 122 -15.67 1.22 4.90
N PHE A 123 -15.40 -0.06 5.08
CA PHE A 123 -15.84 -0.81 6.25
C PHE A 123 -15.22 -0.25 7.54
N HIS A 124 -13.91 0.03 7.51
CA HIS A 124 -13.20 0.65 8.63
C HIS A 124 -13.74 2.05 8.93
N ALA A 125 -14.01 2.87 7.91
CA ALA A 125 -14.59 4.20 8.07
C ALA A 125 -16.03 4.16 8.64
N LEU A 126 -16.81 3.15 8.29
CA LEU A 126 -18.14 2.94 8.88
C LEU A 126 -18.01 2.53 10.35
N ILE A 127 -17.17 1.55 10.66
CA ILE A 127 -16.98 1.07 12.04
C ILE A 127 -16.42 2.18 12.94
N SER A 128 -15.43 2.94 12.48
CA SER A 128 -14.85 4.01 13.29
C SER A 128 -15.89 5.07 13.65
N ARG A 129 -16.86 5.34 12.76
CA ARG A 129 -18.00 6.22 13.05
C ARG A 129 -19.01 5.60 14.03
N PHE A 130 -19.35 4.32 13.88
CA PHE A 130 -20.35 3.65 14.73
C PHE A 130 -19.82 3.27 16.13
N CYS A 131 -18.51 3.10 16.28
CA CYS A 131 -17.85 2.62 17.50
C CYS A 131 -16.95 3.67 18.17
N ALA A 132 -17.07 4.95 17.80
CA ALA A 132 -16.22 6.05 18.29
C ALA A 132 -16.15 6.18 19.82
N ASP A 133 -17.16 5.72 20.56
CA ASP A 133 -17.25 5.82 22.03
C ASP A 133 -16.55 4.71 22.84
N ASP A 134 -15.97 3.69 22.18
CA ASP A 134 -15.37 2.55 22.88
C ASP A 134 -13.90 2.39 22.46
N ASP A 135 -12.98 2.98 23.22
CA ASP A 135 -11.53 2.94 22.95
C ASP A 135 -10.82 1.66 23.43
N ARG A 136 -11.58 0.70 23.98
CA ARG A 136 -10.97 -0.53 24.50
C ARG A 136 -10.38 -1.39 23.38
N PRO A 137 -9.09 -1.78 23.49
CA PRO A 137 -8.44 -2.67 22.53
C PRO A 137 -9.15 -4.03 22.49
N THR A 138 -9.20 -4.64 21.32
CA THR A 138 -9.80 -5.98 21.17
C THR A 138 -8.90 -7.06 21.76
N MET A 139 -9.48 -8.23 22.05
CA MET A 139 -8.72 -9.40 22.52
C MET A 139 -7.66 -9.87 21.50
N ILE A 140 -7.93 -9.67 20.21
CA ILE A 140 -7.00 -9.99 19.12
C ILE A 140 -5.84 -8.98 19.11
N GLU A 141 -6.15 -7.69 19.22
CA GLU A 141 -5.12 -6.65 19.30
C GLU A 141 -4.23 -6.82 20.53
N SER A 142 -4.77 -7.13 21.70
CA SER A 142 -3.97 -7.32 22.92
C SER A 142 -3.04 -8.53 22.81
N ALA A 143 -3.52 -9.63 22.21
CA ALA A 143 -2.71 -10.81 21.95
C ALA A 143 -1.56 -10.50 20.96
N ILE A 144 -1.86 -9.80 19.85
CA ILE A 144 -0.84 -9.49 18.84
C ILE A 144 0.13 -8.43 19.35
N HIS A 145 -0.33 -7.43 20.09
CA HIS A 145 0.54 -6.45 20.72
C HIS A 145 1.50 -7.14 21.69
N SER A 146 1.03 -8.08 22.51
CA SER A 146 1.89 -8.88 23.41
C SER A 146 2.98 -9.63 22.63
N ILE A 147 2.63 -10.26 21.50
CA ILE A 147 3.58 -10.94 20.62
C ILE A 147 4.58 -9.95 20.00
N CYS A 148 4.11 -8.84 19.44
CA CYS A 148 4.97 -7.82 18.82
C CYS A 148 5.89 -7.16 19.84
N THR A 149 5.41 -6.80 21.02
CA THR A 149 6.27 -6.23 22.08
C THR A 149 7.33 -7.20 22.54
N LYS A 150 7.03 -8.50 22.55
CA LYS A 150 8.01 -9.52 22.89
C LYS A 150 9.08 -9.71 21.81
N ILE A 151 8.76 -9.36 20.56
CA ILE A 151 9.69 -9.39 19.42
C ILE A 151 10.47 -8.07 19.29
N MET A 152 9.86 -6.93 19.65
CA MET A 152 10.39 -5.57 19.43
C MET A 152 11.07 -4.93 20.65
N THR A 153 11.27 -5.63 21.77
CA THR A 153 12.11 -5.12 22.88
C THR A 153 13.60 -5.12 22.51
N GLN A 154 13.98 -4.28 21.56
CA GLN A 154 15.31 -3.71 21.42
C GLN A 154 15.20 -2.36 20.66
N GLU A 155 15.68 -1.31 21.32
CA GLU A 155 15.84 0.10 20.89
C GLU A 155 14.68 1.08 21.07
N THR A 156 15.03 2.21 21.70
CA THR A 156 14.16 3.32 22.08
C THR A 156 14.93 4.61 21.82
N GLU A 157 14.69 5.26 20.68
CA GLU A 157 14.87 6.71 20.45
C GLU A 157 14.17 7.18 19.15
N GLU A 158 13.06 6.52 18.76
CA GLU A 158 12.54 6.55 17.38
C GLU A 158 11.65 7.75 17.00
N ASP A 159 11.06 8.50 17.93
CA ASP A 159 9.96 9.43 17.58
C ASP A 159 10.35 10.60 16.64
N LYS A 160 11.63 11.01 16.60
CA LYS A 160 12.11 12.03 15.63
C LYS A 160 12.45 11.43 14.27
N ILE A 161 12.96 10.20 14.24
CA ILE A 161 13.24 9.45 13.00
C ILE A 161 11.93 9.11 12.30
N ILE A 162 10.86 8.89 13.07
CA ILE A 162 9.53 8.54 12.56
C ILE A 162 8.93 9.67 11.72
N ILE A 163 8.92 10.92 12.21
CA ILE A 163 8.39 12.06 11.45
C ILE A 163 9.25 12.31 10.20
N GLY A 164 10.57 12.19 10.32
CA GLY A 164 11.49 12.30 9.19
C GLY A 164 11.25 11.21 8.13
N THR A 165 11.04 9.96 8.57
CA THR A 165 10.79 8.82 7.67
C THR A 165 9.42 8.95 7.00
N LEU A 166 8.39 9.39 7.73
CA LEU A 166 7.07 9.63 7.15
C LEU A 166 7.12 10.76 6.12
N LEU A 167 7.85 11.84 6.39
CA LEU A 167 8.05 12.94 5.46
C LEU A 167 8.83 12.50 4.22
N VAL A 168 9.89 11.70 4.40
CA VAL A 168 10.67 11.14 3.29
C VAL A 168 9.80 10.22 2.44
N ILE A 169 8.99 9.35 3.05
CA ILE A 169 8.06 8.48 2.31
C ILE A 169 7.00 9.30 1.57
N VAL A 170 6.45 10.37 2.17
CA VAL A 170 5.48 11.25 1.49
C VAL A 170 6.13 12.00 0.32
N ILE A 171 7.33 12.55 0.51
CA ILE A 171 8.09 13.20 -0.56
C ILE A 171 8.43 12.19 -1.65
N PHE A 172 8.80 10.97 -1.27
CA PHE A 172 9.14 9.91 -2.20
C PHE A 172 7.93 9.45 -3.01
N ILE A 173 6.78 9.25 -2.38
CA ILE A 173 5.51 8.95 -3.06
C ILE A 173 5.12 10.13 -3.98
N ALA A 174 5.27 11.37 -3.52
CA ALA A 174 5.00 12.55 -4.34
C ALA A 174 5.93 12.60 -5.56
N VAL A 175 7.22 12.29 -5.41
CA VAL A 175 8.18 12.22 -6.52
C VAL A 175 7.83 11.06 -7.46
N ILE A 176 7.50 9.88 -6.95
CA ILE A 176 7.09 8.72 -7.77
C ILE A 176 5.82 9.00 -8.56
N ILE A 177 4.89 9.80 -8.03
CA ILE A 177 3.65 10.12 -8.76
C ILE A 177 3.88 11.30 -9.71
N ILE A 178 4.55 12.36 -9.27
CA ILE A 178 4.70 13.61 -10.04
C ILE A 178 5.77 13.46 -11.13
N LEU A 179 6.83 12.69 -10.91
CA LEU A 179 7.93 12.56 -11.87
C LEU A 179 7.51 11.83 -13.16
N PRO A 180 6.83 10.67 -13.12
CA PRO A 180 6.31 10.04 -14.34
C PRO A 180 5.25 10.91 -15.02
N LEU A 181 4.42 11.62 -14.26
CA LEU A 181 3.39 12.51 -14.80
C LEU A 181 4.01 13.68 -15.56
N THR A 182 5.07 14.28 -15.01
CA THR A 182 5.81 15.38 -15.66
C THR A 182 6.61 14.88 -16.86
N ILE A 183 7.22 13.70 -16.79
CA ILE A 183 7.91 13.08 -17.93
C ILE A 183 6.91 12.77 -19.06
N ALA A 184 5.78 12.12 -18.75
CA ALA A 184 4.73 11.83 -19.73
C ALA A 184 4.18 13.10 -20.37
N PHE A 185 3.98 14.16 -19.57
CA PHE A 185 3.54 15.47 -20.06
C PHE A 185 4.55 16.09 -21.02
N ILE A 186 5.86 16.05 -20.70
CA ILE A 186 6.92 16.58 -21.58
C ILE A 186 6.97 15.83 -22.91
N PHE A 187 6.90 14.49 -22.89
CA PHE A 187 6.89 13.70 -24.12
C PHE A 187 5.67 14.02 -25.00
N SER A 188 4.49 14.16 -24.39
CA SER A 188 3.27 14.52 -25.12
C SER A 188 3.33 15.94 -25.72
N LEU A 189 4.05 16.86 -25.08
CA LEU A 189 4.27 18.22 -25.57
C LEU A 189 5.25 18.24 -26.76
N MET A 190 6.27 17.38 -26.75
CA MET A 190 7.24 17.26 -27.84
C MET A 190 6.65 16.67 -29.13
N GLU A 191 5.62 15.83 -29.06
CA GLU A 191 4.94 15.30 -30.25
C GLU A 191 4.05 16.34 -30.96
N LEU A 192 3.78 17.48 -30.30
CA LEU A 192 2.88 18.53 -30.78
C LEU A 192 3.59 19.65 -31.57
N PHE A 193 4.93 19.67 -31.57
CA PHE A 193 5.78 20.63 -32.27
C PHE A 193 6.65 19.94 -33.33
#